data_AF-A0A4D7C5L3-F1
#
_entry.id   AF-A0A4D7C5L3-F1
#
_cell.length_a   1.000
_cell.length_b   1.000
_cell.length_c   1.000
_cell.angle_alpha   90.00
_cell.angle_beta   90.00
_cell.angle_gamma   90.00
#
_symmetry.space_group_name_H-M   'P 1'
#
loop_
_entity.id
_entity.type
_entity.pdbx_description
1 polymer ?
#
loop_
_entity_poly.entity_id
_entity_poly.type
_entity_poly.pdbx_seq_one_letter_code
_entity_poly.pdbx_strand_id
1 'polypeptide(L)'
;MRAAQMLSELGQERLESAFIRHLADGARTLERRQLVASLAQTLDAPEAGVLIARQPGARSIFTEQAGYPKLALDTDLTPASVMIHAITRQESHFNALAVSSAGARGLMQLMPATARRPPASLA
;
A
#
# COMPACT_ATOMS: atom_id res chain seq x y z
N MET A 1 16.30 9.15 4.95
CA MET A 1 15.26 9.73 4.08
C MET A 1 15.76 10.01 2.67
N ARG A 2 16.96 10.59 2.47
CA ARG A 2 17.54 10.80 1.12
C ARG A 2 17.60 9.55 0.23
N ALA A 3 17.87 8.37 0.80
CA ALA A 3 17.96 7.13 0.02
C ALA A 3 16.66 6.74 -0.69
N ALA A 4 15.48 6.93 -0.07
CA ALA A 4 14.20 6.65 -0.71
C ALA A 4 13.94 7.63 -1.86
N GLN A 5 14.22 8.92 -1.62
CA GLN A 5 14.09 9.97 -2.63
C GLN A 5 15.02 9.74 -3.83
N MET A 6 16.27 9.36 -3.58
CA MET A 6 17.20 8.99 -4.64
C MET A 6 16.73 7.80 -5.47
N LEU A 7 16.14 6.77 -4.84
CA LEU A 7 15.56 5.64 -5.57
C LEU A 7 14.38 6.08 -6.43
N SER A 8 13.56 7.01 -5.92
CA SER A 8 12.47 7.65 -6.68
C SER A 8 13.00 8.39 -7.90
N GLU A 9 14.02 9.24 -7.72
CA GLU A 9 14.66 10.01 -8.79
C GLU A 9 15.32 9.10 -9.86
N LEU A 10 15.76 7.90 -9.47
CA LEU A 10 16.33 6.90 -10.36
C LEU A 10 15.29 5.96 -10.99
N GLY A 11 13.99 6.16 -10.74
CA GLY A 11 12.92 5.31 -11.23
C GLY A 11 12.93 3.88 -10.67
N GLN A 12 13.56 3.67 -9.51
CA GLN A 12 13.69 2.37 -8.85
C GLN A 12 12.52 2.09 -7.89
N GLU A 13 11.29 2.24 -8.37
CA GLU A 13 10.05 2.21 -7.54
C GLU A 13 9.92 0.93 -6.69
N ARG A 14 10.36 -0.22 -7.20
CA ARG A 14 10.35 -1.48 -6.45
C ARG A 14 11.29 -1.46 -5.25
N LEU A 15 12.49 -0.91 -5.42
CA LEU A 15 13.46 -0.80 -4.34
C LEU A 15 13.03 0.28 -3.35
N GLU A 16 12.47 1.38 -3.85
CA GLU A 16 11.88 2.44 -3.03
C GLU A 16 10.78 1.86 -2.11
N SER A 17 9.81 1.15 -2.67
CA SER A 17 8.73 0.52 -1.92
C SER A 17 9.25 -0.52 -0.91
N ALA A 18 10.23 -1.34 -1.29
CA ALA A 18 10.87 -2.27 -0.36
C ALA A 18 11.56 -1.54 0.82
N PHE A 19 12.24 -0.43 0.53
CA PHE A 19 12.90 0.39 1.52
C PHE A 19 11.92 1.10 2.45
N ILE A 20 10.85 1.68 1.93
CA ILE A 20 9.79 2.33 2.72
C ILE A 20 9.12 1.30 3.65
N ARG A 21 8.80 0.10 3.15
CA ARG A 21 8.25 -0.99 3.97
C ARG A 21 9.19 -1.33 5.12
N HIS A 22 10.49 -1.47 4.85
CA HIS A 22 11.48 -1.73 5.89
C HIS A 22 11.53 -0.61 6.95
N LEU A 23 11.46 0.65 6.53
CA LEU A 23 11.41 1.79 7.46
C LEU A 23 10.14 1.78 8.32
N ALA A 24 8.98 1.49 7.71
CA ALA A 24 7.70 1.39 8.39
C ALA A 24 7.73 0.28 9.45
N ASP A 25 8.15 -0.93 9.10
CA ASP A 25 8.24 -2.08 10.03
C ASP A 25 9.16 -1.82 11.23
N GLY A 26 10.19 -1.00 11.03
CA GLY A 26 11.13 -0.57 12.08
C GLY A 26 10.68 0.65 12.91
N ALA A 27 9.56 1.30 12.59
CA ALA A 27 9.13 2.54 13.22
C ALA A 27 8.46 2.34 14.60
N ARG A 28 9.27 2.05 15.63
CA ARG A 28 8.74 1.72 16.97
C ARG A 28 8.33 2.92 17.83
N THR A 29 8.94 4.10 17.62
CA THR A 29 8.63 5.33 18.38
C THR A 29 7.63 6.20 17.62
N LEU A 30 7.01 7.16 18.32
CA LEU A 30 6.08 8.11 17.69
C LEU A 30 6.78 8.96 16.63
N GLU A 31 7.97 9.47 16.94
CA GLU A 31 8.78 10.33 16.09
C GLU A 31 9.18 9.59 14.82
N ARG A 32 9.61 8.32 14.94
CA ARG A 32 9.98 7.52 13.79
C ARG A 32 8.78 7.21 12.90
N ARG A 33 7.60 6.97 13.48
CA ARG A 33 6.35 6.80 12.72
C ARG A 33 5.97 8.07 11.97
N GLN A 34 6.09 9.24 12.60
CA GLN A 34 5.82 10.53 11.96
C GLN A 34 6.77 10.77 10.78
N LEU A 35 8.07 10.55 10.98
CA LEU A 35 9.07 10.71 9.92
C LEU A 35 8.78 9.81 8.71
N VAL A 36 8.49 8.52 8.95
CA VAL A 36 8.17 7.58 7.87
C VAL A 36 6.88 7.97 7.17
N ALA A 37 5.84 8.38 7.89
CA ALA A 37 4.59 8.84 7.29
C ALA A 37 4.73 10.12 6.46
N SER A 38 5.58 11.07 6.87
CA SER A 38 5.88 12.27 6.08
C SER A 38 6.62 11.94 4.79
N LEU A 39 7.58 11.00 4.84
CA LEU A 39 8.26 10.53 3.64
C LEU A 39 7.31 9.79 2.71
N ALA A 40 6.46 8.92 3.26
CA ALA A 40 5.48 8.18 2.49
C ALA A 40 4.50 9.11 1.75
N GLN A 41 4.09 10.22 2.36
CA GLN A 41 3.28 11.25 1.69
C GLN A 41 4.04 11.93 0.54
N THR A 42 5.35 12.14 0.69
CA THR A 42 6.17 12.77 -0.36
C THR A 42 6.37 11.83 -1.55
N LEU A 43 6.40 10.52 -1.30
CA LEU A 43 6.65 9.48 -2.29
C LEU A 43 5.38 8.80 -2.80
N ASP A 44 4.20 9.28 -2.39
CA ASP A 44 2.90 8.66 -2.68
C ASP A 44 2.88 7.14 -2.39
N ALA A 45 3.42 6.75 -1.23
CA ALA A 45 3.57 5.37 -0.78
C ALA A 45 2.56 5.02 0.33
N PRO A 46 1.27 4.79 0.00
CA PRO A 46 0.21 4.60 0.99
C PRO A 46 0.42 3.38 1.89
N GLU A 47 1.20 2.38 1.46
CA GLU A 47 1.45 1.18 2.25
C GLU A 47 2.16 1.44 3.56
N ALA A 48 2.98 2.50 3.63
CA ALA A 48 3.70 2.85 4.84
C ALA A 48 2.72 3.22 5.97
N GLY A 49 1.67 3.98 5.64
CA GLY A 49 0.65 4.40 6.59
C GLY A 49 -0.11 3.21 7.17
N VAL A 50 -0.49 2.26 6.30
CA VAL A 50 -1.15 1.02 6.72
C VAL A 50 -0.24 0.16 7.60
N LEU A 51 1.03 -0.01 7.22
CA LEU A 51 2.00 -0.79 8.00
C LEU A 51 2.24 -0.19 9.38
N ILE A 52 2.40 1.14 9.47
CA ILE A 52 2.52 1.86 10.74
C ILE A 52 1.26 1.68 11.58
N ALA A 53 0.07 1.82 10.99
CA ALA A 53 -1.22 1.72 11.69
C ALA A 53 -1.50 0.32 12.24
N ARG A 54 -0.93 -0.73 11.64
CA ARG A 54 -1.05 -2.13 12.10
C ARG A 54 -0.18 -2.43 13.32
N GLN A 55 0.78 -1.58 13.66
CA GLN A 55 1.70 -1.85 14.76
C GLN A 55 1.03 -1.65 16.12
N PRO A 56 1.41 -2.45 17.14
CA PRO A 56 0.99 -2.22 18.51
C PRO A 56 1.29 -0.78 18.96
N GLY A 57 0.31 -0.16 19.62
CA GLY A 57 0.44 1.20 20.12
C GLY A 57 0.42 2.31 19.06
N ALA A 58 0.13 2.00 17.79
CA ALA A 58 -0.19 3.04 16.81
C ALA A 58 -1.54 3.67 17.19
N ARG A 59 -1.57 4.91 17.69
CA ARG A 59 -2.81 5.57 18.14
C ARG A 59 -3.05 6.92 17.45
N SER A 60 -4.33 7.20 17.23
CA SER A 60 -4.98 8.41 16.67
C SER A 60 -4.58 8.79 15.25
N ILE A 61 -3.49 9.54 15.04
CA ILE A 61 -3.17 10.14 13.72
C ILE A 61 -2.86 9.12 12.61
N PHE A 62 -2.22 8.00 12.95
CA PHE A 62 -1.90 6.95 11.96
C PHE A 62 -3.07 6.02 11.68
N THR A 63 -3.98 5.86 12.64
CA THR A 63 -5.06 4.88 12.54
C THR A 63 -6.23 5.41 11.72
N GLU A 64 -6.48 6.72 11.73
CA GLU A 64 -7.69 7.28 11.12
C GLU A 64 -7.54 7.62 9.63
N GLN A 65 -6.46 8.29 9.22
CA GLN A 65 -6.27 8.71 7.83
C GLN A 65 -5.21 7.88 7.09
N ALA A 66 -4.01 7.77 7.66
CA ALA A 66 -2.91 7.06 7.01
C ALA A 66 -3.13 5.53 6.96
N GLY A 67 -3.87 4.98 7.92
CA GLY A 67 -4.12 3.54 8.05
C GLY A 67 -5.18 2.98 7.11
N TYR A 68 -5.98 3.86 6.48
CA TYR A 68 -7.04 3.53 5.52
C TYR A 68 -6.98 4.47 4.30
N PRO A 69 -5.98 4.30 3.42
CA PRO A 69 -5.92 5.02 2.15
C PRO A 69 -7.21 4.87 1.34
N LYS A 70 -7.59 5.93 0.61
CA LYS A 70 -8.74 5.94 -0.29
C LYS A 70 -8.26 5.82 -1.72
N LEU A 71 -8.75 4.82 -2.43
CA LEU A 71 -8.59 4.69 -3.87
C LEU A 71 -9.60 5.58 -4.59
N ALA A 72 -9.15 6.24 -5.65
CA ALA A 72 -10.06 6.81 -6.64
C ALA A 72 -10.66 5.65 -7.43
N LEU A 73 -11.95 5.36 -7.19
CA LEU A 73 -12.69 4.31 -7.89
C LEU A 73 -13.69 4.96 -8.84
N ASP A 74 -13.89 4.34 -10.00
CA ASP A 74 -14.96 4.72 -10.92
C ASP A 74 -16.33 4.58 -10.27
N THR A 75 -17.29 5.41 -10.69
CA THR A 75 -18.64 5.45 -10.09
C THR A 75 -19.31 4.09 -10.07
N ASP A 76 -19.11 3.28 -11.11
CA ASP A 76 -19.68 1.93 -11.25
C ASP A 76 -19.15 0.94 -10.19
N LEU A 77 -17.98 1.21 -9.62
CA LEU A 77 -17.36 0.40 -8.56
C LEU A 77 -17.75 0.87 -7.15
N THR A 78 -18.43 2.01 -7.03
CA THR A 78 -18.85 2.58 -5.74
C THR A 78 -19.64 1.59 -4.86
N PRO A 79 -20.59 0.78 -5.39
CA PRO A 79 -21.31 -0.19 -4.58
C PRO A 79 -20.41 -1.23 -3.90
N ALA A 80 -19.27 -1.56 -4.52
CA ALA A 80 -18.29 -2.51 -4.00
C ALA A 80 -17.11 -1.82 -3.29
N SER A 81 -17.11 -0.49 -3.16
CA SER A 81 -15.96 0.30 -2.68
C SER A 81 -15.41 -0.19 -1.35
N VAL A 82 -16.27 -0.46 -0.36
CA VAL A 82 -15.85 -0.96 0.96
C VAL A 82 -15.10 -2.29 0.82
N MET A 83 -15.63 -3.20 0.01
CA MET A 83 -15.00 -4.51 -0.23
C MET A 83 -13.68 -4.37 -0.98
N ILE A 84 -13.62 -3.54 -2.02
CA ILE A 84 -12.39 -3.27 -2.79
C ILE A 84 -11.29 -2.73 -1.88
N HIS A 85 -11.60 -1.75 -1.03
CA HIS A 85 -10.64 -1.20 -0.08
C HIS A 85 -10.22 -2.22 0.97
N ALA A 86 -11.17 -2.99 1.53
CA ALA A 86 -10.87 -4.00 2.53
C ALA A 86 -9.94 -5.09 1.99
N ILE A 87 -10.23 -5.65 0.81
CA ILE A 87 -9.39 -6.64 0.14
C ILE A 87 -8.04 -6.03 -0.21
N THR A 88 -8.00 -4.84 -0.81
CA THR A 88 -6.74 -4.18 -1.18
C THR A 88 -5.83 -3.96 0.03
N ARG A 89 -6.41 -3.52 1.16
CA ARG A 89 -5.68 -3.34 2.41
C ARG A 89 -5.10 -4.64 2.94
N GLN A 90 -5.88 -5.72 2.85
CA GLN A 90 -5.47 -7.04 3.34
C GLN A 90 -4.39 -7.68 2.47
N GLU A 91 -4.53 -7.57 1.14
CA GLU A 91 -3.66 -8.27 0.18
C GLU A 91 -2.33 -7.55 -0.05
N SER A 92 -2.37 -6.24 -0.26
CA SER A 92 -1.18 -5.47 -0.69
C SER A 92 -0.81 -4.32 0.24
N HIS A 93 -1.69 -3.97 1.20
CA HIS A 93 -1.59 -2.72 1.94
C HIS A 93 -1.61 -1.49 1.02
N PHE A 94 -2.34 -1.54 -0.10
CA PHE A 94 -2.37 -0.49 -1.14
C PHE A 94 -1.08 -0.33 -1.96
N ASN A 95 -0.16 -1.27 -1.89
CA ASN A 95 1.02 -1.26 -2.76
C ASN A 95 0.69 -1.82 -4.15
N ALA A 96 0.59 -0.95 -5.15
CA ALA A 96 0.29 -1.34 -6.53
C ALA A 96 1.42 -2.16 -7.22
N LEU A 97 2.65 -2.08 -6.71
CA LEU A 97 3.81 -2.79 -7.23
C LEU A 97 4.08 -4.13 -6.51
N ALA A 98 3.21 -4.53 -5.59
CA ALA A 98 3.38 -5.73 -4.79
C ALA A 98 3.41 -7.00 -5.65
N VAL A 99 4.40 -7.86 -5.40
CA VAL A 99 4.52 -9.18 -6.02
C VAL A 99 4.79 -10.22 -4.93
N SER A 100 3.93 -11.23 -4.80
CA SER A 100 4.14 -12.32 -3.85
C SER A 100 5.18 -13.32 -4.36
N SER A 101 5.69 -14.18 -3.46
CA SER A 101 6.59 -15.28 -3.84
C SER A 101 5.96 -16.26 -4.82
N ALA A 102 4.64 -16.47 -4.74
CA ALA A 102 3.87 -17.29 -5.67
C ALA A 102 3.57 -16.57 -7.00
N GLY A 103 3.90 -15.28 -7.13
CA GLY A 103 3.73 -14.50 -8.35
C GLY A 103 2.39 -13.78 -8.49
N ALA A 104 1.62 -13.65 -7.40
CA ALA A 104 0.44 -12.80 -7.34
C ALA A 104 0.84 -11.32 -7.42
N ARG A 105 0.02 -10.46 -8.05
CA ARG A 105 0.42 -9.09 -8.41
C ARG A 105 -0.62 -8.02 -8.07
N GLY A 106 -0.12 -6.84 -7.72
CA GLY A 106 -0.89 -5.60 -7.61
C GLY A 106 -1.73 -5.47 -6.34
N LEU A 107 -2.65 -4.51 -6.36
CA LEU A 107 -3.44 -4.09 -5.21
C LEU A 107 -4.23 -5.22 -4.54
N MET A 108 -4.79 -6.13 -5.34
CA MET A 108 -5.61 -7.24 -4.85
C MET A 108 -4.90 -8.60 -5.00
N GLN A 109 -3.58 -8.59 -5.25
CA GLN A 109 -2.76 -9.79 -5.40
C GLN A 109 -3.41 -10.85 -6.30
N LEU A 110 -3.78 -10.47 -7.53
CA LEU A 110 -4.36 -11.41 -8.47
C LEU A 110 -3.26 -12.30 -9.07
N MET A 111 -3.54 -13.60 -9.17
CA MET A 111 -2.69 -14.51 -9.93
C MET A 111 -2.79 -14.19 -11.42
N PRO A 112 -1.68 -14.23 -12.19
CA PRO A 112 -1.71 -13.92 -13.62
C PRO A 112 -2.70 -14.77 -14.43
N ALA A 113 -2.91 -16.03 -14.03
CA ALA A 113 -3.90 -16.90 -14.65
C ALA A 113 -5.34 -16.42 -14.39
N THR A 114 -5.63 -15.95 -13.17
CA THR A 114 -6.93 -15.39 -12.80
C THR A 114 -7.19 -14.06 -13.51
N ALA A 115 -6.18 -13.18 -13.57
CA ALA A 115 -6.31 -11.86 -14.17
C ALA A 115 -6.60 -11.88 -15.69
N ARG A 116 -6.19 -12.95 -16.38
CA ARG A 116 -6.46 -13.13 -17.82
C ARG A 116 -7.83 -13.73 -18.11
N ARG A 117 -8.54 -14.23 -17.10
CA ARG A 117 -9.85 -14.83 -17.31
C ARG A 117 -10.86 -13.68 -17.53
N PRO A 118 -11.66 -13.72 -18.60
CA PRO A 118 -12.75 -12.77 -18.76
C PRO A 118 -13.74 -12.89 -17.58
N PRO A 119 -14.37 -11.79 -17.15
CA PRO A 119 -15.36 -11.83 -16.07
C PRO A 119 -16.49 -12.79 -16.44
N ALA A 120 -17.01 -13.52 -15.46
CA ALA A 120 -18.04 -14.54 -15.66
C ALA A 120 -19.33 -13.99 -16.30
N SER A 121 -19.53 -12.67 -16.29
CA SER A 121 -20.66 -11.97 -16.92
C SER A 121 -20.50 -11.75 -18.43
N LEU A 122 -19.35 -12.11 -19.03
CA LEU A 122 -19.05 -11.97 -20.46
C LEU A 122 -18.88 -13.33 -21.17
N ALA A 123 -19.30 -14.43 -20.53
CA ALA A 123 -19.34 -15.78 -21.09
C ALA A 123 -20.80 -16.23 -21.27
#